data_AF-A0A7X5VRT6-F1
#
_entry.id   AF-A0A7X5VRT6-F1
#
_cell.length_a   1.000
_cell.length_b   1.000
_cell.length_c   1.000
_cell.angle_alpha   90.00
_cell.angle_beta   90.00
_cell.angle_gamma   90.00
#
_symmetry.space_group_name_H-M   'P 1'
#
loop_
_entity.id
_entity.type
_entity.pdbx_description
1 polymer ?
#
loop_
_entity_poly.entity_id
_entity_poly.type
_entity_poly.pdbx_seq_one_letter_code
_entity_poly.pdbx_strand_id
1 'polypeptide(L)'
;MNPNKPSLLDSIVEGFAGLLDALGLNGKRLLWKWRQKRFNLGEQGLKTEMAWRAAKAQHKMCRECRALVDRAAKTCPECGATLKGVSTPGLSRSFANMFPGVTAVTGLILLANGFVFLLLMMAHAKADIGFGLFRSFDWELMVRFGGGLSVPYPMADGTVTGGEWWRLVTAIFIHASMMHFFFNSFLLVQLGPLVQEIYRSRFWVIYLLCGLCGSMASQLTRPVMSIGASGAIMGLIGLLLVHGLRNRSQLGQAMKSLLIRLILYTVVLSLVFSIDHRAHAGGFFCGAFLAYVLPGGEIPRSSAWIWNVFSVLGVLLVLVAFGMVGGLGKFF
;
A
#
# COMPACT_ATOMS: atom_id res chain seq x y z
N MET A 1 28.58 -20.22 10.33
CA MET A 1 29.72 -19.29 10.51
C MET A 1 30.16 -19.39 11.96
N ASN A 2 31.45 -19.62 12.22
CA ASN A 2 31.99 -19.74 13.57
C ASN A 2 31.93 -18.36 14.26
N PRO A 3 31.15 -18.17 15.33
CA PRO A 3 30.98 -16.86 16.00
C PRO A 3 32.28 -16.34 16.67
N ASN A 4 33.31 -17.18 16.76
CA ASN A 4 34.58 -16.85 17.41
C ASN A 4 35.73 -16.55 16.44
N LYS A 5 35.51 -16.54 15.12
CA LYS A 5 36.56 -16.15 14.17
C LYS A 5 36.42 -14.65 13.88
N PRO A 6 37.45 -13.81 14.19
CA PRO A 6 37.39 -12.39 13.90
C PRO A 6 37.19 -12.17 12.41
N SER A 7 36.27 -11.27 12.06
CA SER A 7 36.06 -10.90 10.66
C SER A 7 37.25 -10.07 10.16
N LEU A 8 37.45 -10.00 8.84
CA LEU A 8 38.48 -9.14 8.24
C LEU A 8 38.38 -7.69 8.75
N LEU A 9 37.16 -7.19 8.95
CA LEU A 9 36.88 -5.87 9.52
C LEU A 9 37.31 -5.76 10.99
N ASP A 10 37.15 -6.81 11.79
CA ASP A 10 37.59 -6.81 13.19
C ASP A 10 39.13 -6.70 13.27
N SER A 11 39.84 -7.44 12.43
CA SER A 11 41.31 -7.37 12.36
C SER A 11 41.81 -6.00 11.90
N ILE A 12 41.11 -5.35 10.95
CA ILE A 12 41.44 -4.00 10.49
C ILE A 12 41.23 -2.96 11.62
N VAL A 13 40.11 -3.04 12.33
CA VAL A 13 39.79 -2.10 13.42
C VAL A 13 40.73 -2.29 14.61
N GLU A 14 41.13 -3.51 14.93
CA GLU A 14 42.15 -3.81 15.95
C GLU A 14 43.53 -3.25 15.57
N GLY A 15 43.96 -3.43 14.32
CA GLY A 15 45.21 -2.84 13.83
C GLY A 15 45.20 -1.31 13.88
N PHE A 16 44.09 -0.69 13.45
CA PHE A 16 43.96 0.77 13.48
C PHE A 16 43.90 1.35 14.90
N ALA A 17 43.24 0.65 15.82
CA ALA A 17 43.23 1.06 17.23
C ALA A 17 44.62 0.96 17.88
N GLY A 18 45.40 -0.07 17.54
CA GLY A 18 46.79 -0.19 17.99
C GLY A 18 47.69 0.93 17.46
N LEU A 19 47.52 1.32 16.19
CA LEU A 19 48.21 2.47 15.60
C LEU A 19 47.86 3.78 16.33
N LEU A 20 46.57 4.00 16.64
CA LEU A 20 46.14 5.18 17.40
C LEU A 20 46.75 5.22 18.79
N ASP A 21 46.74 4.09 19.52
CA ASP A 21 47.35 4.01 20.85
C ASP A 21 48.86 4.31 20.79
N ALA A 22 49.56 3.84 19.76
CA ALA A 22 50.99 4.13 19.54
C ALA A 22 51.25 5.62 19.26
N LEU A 23 50.28 6.33 18.69
CA LEU A 23 50.32 7.78 18.45
C LEU A 23 49.81 8.61 19.64
N GLY A 24 49.53 7.98 20.80
CA GLY A 24 48.97 8.65 21.98
C GLY A 24 47.50 9.07 21.83
N LEU A 25 46.84 8.62 20.76
CA LEU A 25 45.43 8.83 20.50
C LEU A 25 44.64 7.64 21.06
N ASN A 26 43.51 7.90 21.71
CA ASN A 26 42.82 6.96 22.59
C ASN A 26 42.14 5.78 21.84
N GLY A 27 42.94 4.85 21.28
CA GLY A 27 42.54 3.71 20.45
C GLY A 27 41.73 2.67 21.20
N LYS A 28 42.00 2.48 22.51
CA LYS A 28 41.15 1.67 23.40
C LYS A 28 39.68 2.10 23.38
N ARG A 29 39.41 3.41 23.27
CA ARG A 29 38.04 3.95 23.18
C ARG A 29 37.37 3.60 21.84
N LEU A 30 38.13 3.57 20.74
CA LEU A 30 37.63 3.14 19.43
C LEU A 30 37.23 1.66 19.47
N LEU A 31 38.08 0.79 20.03
CA LEU A 31 37.81 -0.63 20.18
C LEU A 31 36.57 -0.88 21.03
N TRP A 32 36.42 -0.17 22.14
CA TRP A 32 35.24 -0.28 22.99
C TRP A 32 33.97 0.11 22.23
N LYS A 33 33.97 1.25 21.51
CA LYS A 33 32.82 1.68 20.68
C LYS A 33 32.50 0.69 19.57
N TRP A 34 33.52 0.10 18.93
CA TRP A 34 33.35 -0.90 17.90
C TRP A 34 32.68 -2.17 18.45
N ARG A 35 33.18 -2.70 19.57
CA ARG A 35 32.57 -3.88 20.23
C ARG A 35 31.14 -3.59 20.68
N GLN A 36 30.88 -2.41 21.25
CA GLN A 36 29.54 -1.99 21.64
C GLN A 36 28.60 -1.91 20.44
N LYS A 37 29.06 -1.35 19.32
CA LYS A 37 28.29 -1.27 18.07
C LYS A 37 28.04 -2.67 17.49
N ARG A 38 29.03 -3.57 17.55
CA ARG A 38 28.90 -4.97 17.10
C ARG A 38 27.90 -5.75 17.95
N PHE A 39 27.93 -5.54 19.27
CA PHE A 39 26.96 -6.11 20.21
C PHE A 39 25.54 -5.58 19.93
N ASN A 40 25.41 -4.27 19.69
CA ASN A 40 24.12 -3.63 19.36
C ASN A 40 23.59 -4.04 17.97
N LEU A 41 24.47 -4.31 17.00
CA LEU A 41 24.12 -4.91 15.70
C LEU A 41 23.67 -6.39 15.83
N GLY A 42 23.75 -6.96 17.03
CA GLY A 42 23.18 -8.25 17.43
C GLY A 42 21.66 -8.34 17.29
N GLU A 43 20.98 -7.34 16.73
CA GLU A 43 19.60 -7.44 16.25
C GLU A 43 19.45 -8.47 15.12
N GLN A 44 20.46 -8.64 14.25
CA GLN A 44 20.48 -9.72 13.26
C GLN A 44 20.63 -11.09 13.92
N GLY A 45 21.46 -11.17 14.97
CA GLY A 45 21.60 -12.37 15.81
C GLY A 45 20.30 -12.69 16.54
N LEU A 46 19.64 -11.67 17.10
CA LEU A 46 18.33 -11.82 17.74
C LEU A 46 17.26 -12.26 16.73
N LYS A 47 17.28 -11.71 15.52
CA LYS A 47 16.35 -12.08 14.43
C LYS A 47 16.59 -13.52 13.95
N THR A 48 17.84 -13.96 13.79
CA THR A 48 18.15 -15.35 13.43
C THR A 48 17.84 -16.32 14.56
N GLU A 49 18.12 -15.94 15.81
CA GLU A 49 17.76 -16.71 17.01
C GLU A 49 16.24 -16.84 17.14
N MET A 50 15.50 -15.74 17.00
CA MET A 50 14.03 -15.72 17.01
C MET A 50 13.44 -16.51 15.84
N ALA A 51 14.00 -16.40 14.64
CA ALA A 51 13.58 -17.17 13.47
C ALA A 51 13.82 -18.67 13.66
N TRP A 52 14.96 -19.05 14.24
CA TRP A 52 15.29 -20.44 14.54
C TRP A 52 14.41 -21.02 15.65
N ARG A 53 14.18 -20.26 16.73
CA ARG A 53 13.23 -20.62 17.80
C ARG A 53 11.81 -20.73 17.26
N ALA A 54 11.37 -19.80 16.42
CA ALA A 54 10.07 -19.85 15.76
C ALA A 54 9.96 -21.00 14.75
N ALA A 55 11.06 -21.43 14.11
CA ALA A 55 11.07 -22.61 13.23
C ALA A 55 10.93 -23.92 14.03
N LYS A 56 11.47 -23.97 15.26
CA LYS A 56 11.40 -25.13 16.16
C LYS A 56 10.24 -25.12 17.15
N ALA A 57 9.50 -24.02 17.25
CA ALA A 57 8.39 -23.92 18.19
C ALA A 57 7.36 -25.03 17.95
N GLN A 58 7.13 -25.85 18.98
CA GLN A 58 6.13 -26.92 18.96
C GLN A 58 4.70 -26.38 18.91
N HIS A 59 4.53 -25.12 19.29
CA HIS A 59 3.25 -24.43 19.34
C HIS A 59 3.27 -23.21 18.42
N LYS A 60 2.11 -22.88 17.85
CA LYS A 60 1.83 -21.63 17.12
C LYS A 60 0.68 -20.91 17.84
N MET A 61 0.59 -19.60 17.67
CA MET A 61 -0.51 -18.83 18.25
C MET A 61 -1.70 -18.83 17.28
N CYS A 62 -2.89 -19.13 17.79
CA CYS A 62 -4.14 -18.93 17.07
C CYS A 62 -4.33 -17.43 16.82
N ARG A 63 -4.59 -17.04 15.57
CA ARG A 63 -4.76 -15.62 15.22
C ARG A 63 -6.08 -15.02 15.73
N GLU A 64 -7.04 -15.88 16.07
CA GLU A 64 -8.38 -15.47 16.48
C GLU A 64 -8.46 -15.27 18.00
N CYS A 65 -8.31 -16.35 18.77
CA CYS A 65 -8.41 -16.32 20.24
C CYS A 65 -7.08 -16.18 20.97
N ARG A 66 -5.95 -16.10 20.25
CA ARG A 66 -4.58 -16.05 20.80
C ARG A 66 -4.14 -17.25 21.64
N ALA A 67 -4.90 -18.34 21.61
CA ALA A 67 -4.48 -19.59 22.23
C ALA A 67 -3.17 -20.12 21.62
N LEU A 68 -2.28 -20.64 22.46
CA LEU A 68 -1.13 -21.43 22.03
C LEU A 68 -1.62 -22.82 21.68
N VAL A 69 -1.44 -23.20 20.41
CA VAL A 69 -1.96 -24.44 19.84
C VAL A 69 -0.82 -25.20 19.18
N ASP A 70 -0.93 -26.53 19.10
CA ASP A 70 0.08 -27.34 18.43
C ASP A 70 0.35 -26.84 16.99
N ARG A 71 1.63 -26.78 16.59
CA ARG A 71 2.03 -26.33 15.25
C ARG A 71 1.38 -27.15 14.13
N ALA A 72 1.16 -28.44 14.33
CA ALA A 72 0.53 -29.35 13.38
C ALA A 72 -1.00 -29.19 13.31
N ALA A 73 -1.63 -28.56 14.31
CA ALA A 73 -3.08 -28.38 14.35
C ALA A 73 -3.57 -27.59 13.13
N LYS A 74 -4.52 -28.15 12.37
CA LYS A 74 -5.13 -27.48 11.20
C LYS A 74 -6.30 -26.57 11.60
N THR A 75 -6.79 -26.73 12.82
CA THR A 75 -7.94 -26.04 13.39
C THR A 75 -7.63 -25.76 14.86
N CYS A 76 -8.02 -24.60 15.38
CA CYS A 76 -7.81 -24.21 16.76
C CYS A 76 -8.78 -25.00 17.66
N PRO A 77 -8.28 -25.75 18.66
CA PRO A 77 -9.15 -26.45 19.60
C PRO A 77 -9.98 -25.51 20.48
N GLU A 78 -9.48 -24.31 20.77
CA GLU A 78 -10.16 -23.35 21.67
C GLU A 78 -11.32 -22.60 20.99
N CYS A 79 -11.20 -22.25 19.71
CA CYS A 79 -12.19 -21.39 19.03
C CYS A 79 -12.64 -21.90 17.67
N GLY A 80 -12.15 -23.05 17.21
CA GLY A 80 -12.52 -23.63 15.91
C GLY A 80 -11.93 -22.93 14.68
N ALA A 81 -11.12 -21.89 14.83
CA ALA A 81 -10.53 -21.15 13.71
C ALA A 81 -9.56 -22.01 12.87
N THR A 82 -9.52 -21.82 11.54
CA THR A 82 -8.59 -22.55 10.66
C THR A 82 -7.16 -22.03 10.82
N LEU A 83 -6.21 -22.93 11.01
CA LEU A 83 -4.79 -22.62 11.23
C LEU A 83 -3.90 -22.96 10.01
N LYS A 84 -4.50 -23.28 8.85
CA LYS A 84 -3.75 -23.48 7.61
C LYS A 84 -3.07 -22.17 7.21
N GLY A 85 -1.76 -22.21 7.02
CA GLY A 85 -0.98 -21.05 6.56
C GLY A 85 -1.52 -20.55 5.23
N VAL A 86 -1.76 -19.24 5.13
CA VAL A 86 -2.08 -18.60 3.86
C VAL A 86 -0.84 -18.74 2.98
N SER A 87 -0.92 -19.53 1.89
CA SER A 87 0.12 -19.55 0.87
C SER A 87 0.07 -18.22 0.13
N THR A 88 0.85 -17.25 0.58
CA THR A 88 1.05 -16.03 -0.20
C THR A 88 1.92 -16.37 -1.41
N PRO A 89 1.52 -16.01 -2.64
CA PRO A 89 2.34 -16.23 -3.85
C PRO A 89 3.72 -15.61 -3.69
N GLY A 90 4.77 -16.24 -4.23
CA GLY A 90 6.18 -15.86 -4.00
C GLY A 90 6.49 -14.37 -4.19
N LEU A 91 5.88 -13.73 -5.20
CA LEU A 91 6.08 -12.30 -5.48
C LEU A 91 5.64 -11.40 -4.30
N SER A 92 4.50 -11.71 -3.69
CA SER A 92 3.98 -10.96 -2.55
C SER A 92 4.83 -11.10 -1.28
N ARG A 93 5.53 -12.24 -1.14
CA ARG A 93 6.42 -12.51 -0.03
C ARG A 93 7.76 -11.78 -0.19
N SER A 94 8.29 -11.71 -1.41
CA SER A 94 9.50 -10.93 -1.70
C SER A 94 9.31 -9.43 -1.45
N PHE A 95 8.13 -8.89 -1.79
CA PHE A 95 7.84 -7.47 -1.57
C PHE A 95 7.61 -7.11 -0.10
N ALA A 96 6.87 -7.95 0.64
CA ALA A 96 6.67 -7.76 2.09
C ALA A 96 8.00 -7.79 2.87
N ASN A 97 9.04 -8.44 2.34
CA ASN A 97 10.39 -8.43 2.92
C ASN A 97 11.16 -7.14 2.62
N MET A 98 10.87 -6.43 1.51
CA MET A 98 11.50 -5.15 1.16
C MET A 98 10.91 -3.97 1.95
N PHE A 99 9.62 -4.04 2.28
CA PHE A 99 8.92 -3.01 3.06
C PHE A 99 8.21 -3.65 4.27
N PRO A 100 8.90 -3.75 5.43
CA PRO A 100 8.33 -4.34 6.64
C PRO A 100 7.03 -3.64 7.02
N GLY A 101 5.93 -4.39 7.13
CA GLY A 101 4.60 -3.87 7.47
C GLY A 101 3.69 -3.63 6.25
N VAL A 102 4.20 -3.69 5.02
CA VAL A 102 3.38 -3.61 3.81
C VAL A 102 2.78 -4.97 3.47
N THR A 103 1.47 -5.00 3.24
CA THR A 103 0.77 -6.23 2.86
C THR A 103 0.99 -6.55 1.38
N ALA A 104 0.76 -7.80 1.00
CA ALA A 104 0.78 -8.25 -0.39
C ALA A 104 -0.03 -7.34 -1.33
N VAL A 105 -1.28 -7.08 -0.98
CA VAL A 105 -2.22 -6.28 -1.80
C VAL A 105 -1.78 -4.82 -1.84
N THR A 106 -1.43 -4.23 -0.69
CA THR A 106 -0.89 -2.87 -0.63
C THR A 106 0.33 -2.73 -1.53
N GLY A 107 1.27 -3.67 -1.45
CA GLY A 107 2.49 -3.65 -2.27
C GLY A 107 2.21 -3.71 -3.76
N LEU A 108 1.28 -4.57 -4.19
CA LEU A 108 0.89 -4.66 -5.60
C LEU A 108 0.23 -3.37 -6.10
N ILE A 109 -0.63 -2.73 -5.30
CA ILE A 109 -1.24 -1.44 -5.63
C ILE A 109 -0.16 -0.35 -5.74
N LEU A 110 0.78 -0.29 -4.79
CA LEU A 110 1.89 0.66 -4.82
C LEU A 110 2.79 0.47 -6.04
N LEU A 111 3.05 -0.78 -6.43
CA LEU A 111 3.82 -1.10 -7.63
C LEU A 111 3.08 -0.65 -8.89
N ALA A 112 1.77 -0.90 -8.99
CA ALA A 112 0.97 -0.44 -10.12
C ALA A 112 0.95 1.09 -10.21
N ASN A 113 0.69 1.77 -9.09
CA ASN A 113 0.71 3.24 -9.00
C ASN A 113 2.10 3.80 -9.34
N GLY A 114 3.15 3.21 -8.80
CA GLY A 114 4.53 3.64 -9.02
C GLY A 114 4.97 3.42 -10.47
N PHE A 115 4.54 2.33 -11.10
CA PHE A 115 4.80 2.05 -12.51
C PHE A 115 4.12 3.09 -13.41
N VAL A 116 2.81 3.33 -13.23
CA VAL A 116 2.08 4.36 -14.00
C VAL A 116 2.67 5.75 -13.77
N PHE A 117 3.01 6.09 -12.52
CA PHE A 117 3.64 7.36 -12.18
C PHE A 117 5.02 7.52 -12.83
N LEU A 118 5.84 6.46 -12.86
CA LEU A 118 7.14 6.48 -13.53
C LEU A 118 6.98 6.70 -15.04
N LEU A 119 6.01 6.05 -15.69
CA LEU A 119 5.73 6.28 -17.12
C LEU A 119 5.31 7.72 -17.39
N LEU A 120 4.47 8.31 -16.54
CA LEU A 120 4.12 9.73 -16.61
C LEU A 120 5.35 10.63 -16.45
N MET A 121 6.26 10.29 -15.53
CA MET A 121 7.51 11.04 -15.35
C MET A 121 8.43 10.96 -16.55
N MET A 122 8.60 9.78 -17.13
CA MET A 122 9.39 9.59 -18.34
C MET A 122 8.80 10.35 -19.53
N ALA A 123 7.47 10.34 -19.69
CA ALA A 123 6.79 11.08 -20.74
C ALA A 123 6.89 12.60 -20.53
N HIS A 124 6.82 13.08 -19.29
CA HIS A 124 6.96 14.50 -18.96
C HIS A 124 8.41 15.00 -19.14
N ALA A 125 9.42 14.20 -18.78
CA ALA A 125 10.82 14.57 -18.95
C ALA A 125 11.21 14.79 -20.41
N LYS A 126 10.57 14.07 -21.34
CA LYS A 126 10.71 14.30 -22.80
C LYS A 126 10.17 15.65 -23.26
N ALA A 127 9.34 16.33 -22.46
CA ALA A 127 8.72 17.61 -22.80
C ALA A 127 9.55 18.85 -22.39
N ASP A 128 10.72 18.67 -21.77
CA ASP A 128 11.65 19.73 -21.34
C ASP A 128 11.07 20.78 -20.36
N ILE A 129 10.00 20.41 -19.67
CA ILE A 129 9.35 21.22 -18.64
C ILE A 129 9.92 20.79 -17.28
N GLY A 130 10.61 21.69 -16.58
CA GLY A 130 11.31 21.36 -15.32
C GLY A 130 10.43 20.68 -14.25
N PHE A 131 11.01 19.70 -13.54
CA PHE A 131 10.34 18.89 -12.52
C PHE A 131 10.22 19.61 -11.16
N GLY A 132 9.12 19.39 -10.42
CA GLY A 132 8.94 19.96 -9.08
C GLY A 132 8.01 19.13 -8.20
N LEU A 133 8.24 19.17 -6.88
CA LEU A 133 7.53 18.38 -5.87
C LEU A 133 6.00 18.64 -5.88
N PHE A 134 5.61 19.90 -6.03
CA PHE A 134 4.22 20.36 -6.10
C PHE A 134 3.74 20.66 -7.52
N ARG A 135 4.64 20.54 -8.52
CA ARG A 135 4.29 20.83 -9.90
C ARG A 135 3.45 19.68 -10.43
N SER A 136 2.25 20.00 -10.94
CA SER A 136 1.41 19.00 -11.58
C SER A 136 1.88 18.73 -13.00
N PHE A 137 1.66 17.51 -13.46
CA PHE A 137 1.80 17.15 -14.86
C PHE A 137 0.91 18.01 -15.74
N ASP A 138 1.27 18.06 -17.02
CA ASP A 138 0.38 18.63 -18.02
C ASP A 138 -0.95 17.88 -18.08
N TRP A 139 -2.03 18.63 -18.24
CA TRP A 139 -3.39 18.09 -18.29
C TRP A 139 -3.54 17.08 -19.42
N GLU A 140 -3.06 17.42 -20.61
CA GLU A 140 -3.20 16.59 -21.80
C GLU A 140 -2.44 15.27 -21.64
N LEU A 141 -1.26 15.32 -21.01
CA LEU A 141 -0.50 14.11 -20.67
C LEU A 141 -1.32 13.17 -19.76
N MET A 142 -1.97 13.69 -18.73
CA MET A 142 -2.78 12.88 -17.83
C MET A 142 -4.03 12.31 -18.52
N VAL A 143 -4.68 13.08 -19.40
CA VAL A 143 -5.78 12.58 -20.23
C VAL A 143 -5.31 11.47 -21.17
N ARG A 144 -4.14 11.61 -21.81
CA ARG A 144 -3.57 10.56 -22.67
C ARG A 144 -3.29 9.26 -21.94
N PHE A 145 -2.92 9.32 -20.66
CA PHE A 145 -2.72 8.14 -19.81
C PHE A 145 -4.01 7.53 -19.25
N GLY A 146 -5.18 8.10 -19.57
CA GLY A 146 -6.47 7.60 -19.12
C GLY A 146 -7.06 8.34 -17.92
N GLY A 147 -6.72 9.62 -17.72
CA GLY A 147 -7.37 10.47 -16.72
C GLY A 147 -8.89 10.51 -16.91
N GLY A 148 -9.65 10.50 -15.80
CA GLY A 148 -11.11 10.42 -15.80
C GLY A 148 -11.75 11.67 -16.39
N LEU A 149 -12.52 11.54 -17.47
CA LEU A 149 -13.14 12.67 -18.15
C LEU A 149 -14.57 12.33 -18.61
N SER A 150 -15.56 13.05 -18.07
CA SER A 150 -16.98 12.85 -18.39
C SER A 150 -17.47 13.63 -19.60
N VAL A 151 -16.80 14.71 -19.98
CA VAL A 151 -17.20 15.56 -21.12
C VAL A 151 -16.26 15.38 -22.31
N PRO A 152 -16.78 15.47 -23.55
CA PRO A 152 -15.97 15.57 -24.75
C PRO A 152 -14.91 16.68 -24.63
N TYR A 153 -13.63 16.34 -24.80
CA TYR A 153 -12.51 17.30 -24.82
C TYR A 153 -11.66 17.11 -26.08
N PRO A 154 -11.43 18.17 -26.87
CA PRO A 154 -10.57 18.13 -28.03
C PRO A 154 -9.10 18.09 -27.60
N MET A 155 -8.38 17.10 -28.11
CA MET A 155 -6.94 16.89 -27.88
C MET A 155 -6.12 17.61 -28.97
N ALA A 156 -4.84 17.89 -28.70
CA ALA A 156 -3.98 18.61 -29.65
C ALA A 156 -3.71 17.80 -30.93
N ASP A 157 -3.91 16.48 -30.91
CA ASP A 157 -3.80 15.59 -32.07
C ASP A 157 -5.09 15.51 -32.91
N GLY A 158 -6.10 16.32 -32.58
CA GLY A 158 -7.38 16.38 -33.30
C GLY A 158 -8.41 15.34 -32.86
N THR A 159 -8.09 14.47 -31.89
CA THR A 159 -9.05 13.52 -31.33
C THR A 159 -9.98 14.18 -30.30
N VAL A 160 -11.18 13.65 -30.10
CA VAL A 160 -12.12 14.09 -29.05
C VAL A 160 -12.30 12.95 -28.05
N THR A 161 -12.02 13.20 -26.78
CA THR A 161 -12.08 12.19 -25.69
C THR A 161 -13.30 12.42 -24.80
N GLY A 162 -14.01 11.37 -24.40
CA GLY A 162 -15.18 11.46 -23.50
C GLY A 162 -16.07 10.22 -23.55
N GLY A 163 -16.76 9.89 -22.46
CA GLY A 163 -17.63 8.69 -22.40
C GLY A 163 -16.87 7.35 -22.38
N GLU A 164 -15.55 7.39 -22.27
CA GLU A 164 -14.66 6.24 -22.29
C GLU A 164 -14.62 5.56 -20.92
N TRP A 165 -15.44 4.53 -20.73
CA TRP A 165 -15.65 3.87 -19.44
C TRP A 165 -14.36 3.43 -18.75
N TRP A 166 -13.33 3.03 -19.51
CA TRP A 166 -12.05 2.56 -18.96
C TRP A 166 -11.32 3.65 -18.18
N ARG A 167 -11.60 4.93 -18.46
CA ARG A 167 -11.06 6.06 -17.70
C ARG A 167 -11.51 6.08 -16.24
N LEU A 168 -12.67 5.50 -15.93
CA LEU A 168 -13.10 5.33 -14.53
C LEU A 168 -12.16 4.41 -13.75
N VAL A 169 -11.54 3.45 -14.43
CA VAL A 169 -10.61 2.48 -13.84
C VAL A 169 -9.19 3.05 -13.82
N THR A 170 -8.69 3.53 -14.96
CA THR A 170 -7.30 4.00 -15.10
C THR A 170 -7.02 5.23 -14.26
N ALA A 171 -8.00 6.11 -14.09
CA ALA A 171 -7.92 7.30 -13.22
C ALA A 171 -7.43 6.96 -11.80
N ILE A 172 -7.78 5.79 -11.26
CA ILE A 172 -7.43 5.36 -9.90
C ILE A 172 -5.90 5.28 -9.70
N PHE A 173 -5.14 5.06 -10.77
CA PHE A 173 -3.69 4.81 -10.71
C PHE A 173 -2.84 6.01 -11.17
N ILE A 174 -3.46 7.04 -11.76
CA ILE A 174 -2.78 8.24 -12.28
C ILE A 174 -2.61 9.26 -11.15
N HIS A 175 -1.41 9.80 -10.97
CA HIS A 175 -1.13 10.80 -9.94
C HIS A 175 -0.62 12.09 -10.56
N ALA A 176 -1.25 13.22 -10.19
CA ALA A 176 -0.99 14.53 -10.75
C ALA A 176 0.42 15.09 -10.48
N SER A 177 1.04 14.73 -9.36
CA SER A 177 2.33 15.29 -8.92
C SER A 177 3.05 14.34 -7.97
N MET A 178 4.32 14.63 -7.68
CA MET A 178 5.13 13.86 -6.73
C MET A 178 4.52 13.83 -5.33
N MET A 179 4.06 14.98 -4.81
CA MET A 179 3.36 15.01 -3.51
C MET A 179 2.06 14.24 -3.54
N HIS A 180 1.31 14.32 -4.65
CA HIS A 180 0.06 13.58 -4.78
C HIS A 180 0.32 12.06 -4.73
N PHE A 181 1.33 11.57 -5.45
CA PHE A 181 1.77 10.17 -5.38
C PHE A 181 2.25 9.77 -3.97
N PHE A 182 3.09 10.60 -3.34
CA PHE A 182 3.66 10.32 -2.02
C PHE A 182 2.58 10.21 -0.94
N PHE A 183 1.66 11.18 -0.85
CA PHE A 183 0.62 11.17 0.18
C PHE A 183 -0.34 9.99 0.02
N ASN A 184 -0.75 9.67 -1.21
CA ASN A 184 -1.59 8.48 -1.45
C ASN A 184 -0.86 7.20 -1.05
N SER A 185 0.41 7.08 -1.41
CA SER A 185 1.22 5.92 -1.06
C SER A 185 1.38 5.78 0.46
N PHE A 186 1.66 6.89 1.15
CA PHE A 186 1.76 6.94 2.60
C PHE A 186 0.46 6.52 3.29
N LEU A 187 -0.68 7.08 2.90
CA LEU A 187 -1.98 6.72 3.46
C LEU A 187 -2.33 5.26 3.18
N LEU A 188 -2.02 4.74 1.99
CA LEU A 188 -2.26 3.35 1.64
C LEU A 188 -1.39 2.38 2.47
N VAL A 189 -0.14 2.74 2.77
CA VAL A 189 0.73 1.97 3.68
C VAL A 189 0.18 1.98 5.10
N GLN A 190 -0.40 3.10 5.56
CA GLN A 190 -0.95 3.21 6.91
C GLN A 190 -2.28 2.42 7.06
N LEU A 191 -3.15 2.47 6.06
CA LEU A 191 -4.49 1.89 6.13
C LEU A 191 -4.56 0.46 5.61
N GLY A 192 -3.75 0.12 4.60
CA GLY A 192 -3.76 -1.17 3.94
C GLY A 192 -3.59 -2.37 4.87
N PRO A 193 -2.66 -2.36 5.84
CA PRO A 193 -2.52 -3.42 6.83
C PRO A 193 -3.80 -3.66 7.65
N LEU A 194 -4.46 -2.58 8.08
CA LEU A 194 -5.70 -2.68 8.85
C LEU A 194 -6.82 -3.31 8.00
N VAL A 195 -6.97 -2.87 6.74
CA VAL A 195 -7.97 -3.44 5.83
C VAL A 195 -7.65 -4.90 5.50
N GLN A 196 -6.38 -5.23 5.27
CA GLN A 196 -5.94 -6.59 4.98
C GLN A 196 -6.19 -7.55 6.16
N GLU A 197 -6.00 -7.07 7.39
CA GLU A 197 -6.26 -7.85 8.60
C GLU A 197 -7.75 -8.13 8.77
N ILE A 198 -8.59 -7.09 8.60
CA ILE A 198 -10.03 -7.18 8.85
C ILE A 198 -10.77 -7.86 7.68
N TYR A 199 -10.45 -7.51 6.43
CA TYR A 199 -11.20 -7.92 5.24
C TYR A 199 -10.50 -8.97 4.38
N ARG A 200 -9.21 -9.25 4.64
CA ARG A 200 -8.45 -10.37 4.06
C ARG A 200 -8.44 -10.34 2.52
N SER A 201 -8.88 -11.40 1.86
CA SER A 201 -8.88 -11.51 0.39
C SER A 201 -9.77 -10.48 -0.31
N ARG A 202 -10.69 -9.84 0.42
CA ARG A 202 -11.62 -8.83 -0.13
C ARG A 202 -10.98 -7.47 -0.34
N PHE A 203 -9.82 -7.22 0.25
CA PHE A 203 -9.19 -5.89 0.26
C PHE A 203 -9.05 -5.32 -1.16
N TRP A 204 -8.48 -6.09 -2.09
CA TRP A 204 -8.30 -5.64 -3.47
C TRP A 204 -9.63 -5.24 -4.14
N VAL A 205 -10.67 -6.07 -4.01
CA VAL A 205 -11.99 -5.81 -4.60
C VAL A 205 -12.62 -4.57 -3.98
N ILE A 206 -12.54 -4.42 -2.66
CA ILE A 206 -13.06 -3.24 -1.95
C ILE A 206 -12.34 -1.97 -2.41
N TYR A 207 -11.00 -2.01 -2.51
CA TYR A 207 -10.20 -0.89 -3.00
C TYR A 207 -10.66 -0.44 -4.39
N LEU A 208 -10.81 -1.40 -5.32
CA LEU A 208 -11.21 -1.12 -6.68
C LEU A 208 -12.64 -0.57 -6.76
N LEU A 209 -13.60 -1.14 -6.02
CA LEU A 209 -14.99 -0.65 -5.97
C LEU A 209 -15.08 0.77 -5.41
N CYS A 210 -14.35 1.06 -4.32
CA CYS A 210 -14.29 2.40 -3.75
C CYS A 210 -13.71 3.41 -4.75
N GLY A 211 -12.65 3.03 -5.48
CA GLY A 211 -12.06 3.86 -6.53
C GLY A 211 -13.05 4.15 -7.65
N LEU A 212 -13.72 3.10 -8.17
CA LEU A 212 -14.73 3.22 -9.22
C LEU A 212 -15.89 4.12 -8.80
N CYS A 213 -16.45 3.91 -7.60
CA CYS A 213 -17.53 4.76 -7.09
C CYS A 213 -17.08 6.22 -6.91
N GLY A 214 -15.83 6.46 -6.50
CA GLY A 214 -15.24 7.79 -6.47
C GLY A 214 -15.18 8.42 -7.86
N SER A 215 -14.56 7.73 -8.82
CA SER A 215 -14.45 8.23 -10.20
C SER A 215 -15.82 8.46 -10.84
N MET A 216 -16.80 7.59 -10.60
CA MET A 216 -18.18 7.77 -11.07
C MET A 216 -18.85 8.98 -10.42
N ALA A 217 -18.74 9.14 -9.08
CA ALA A 217 -19.36 10.27 -8.37
C ALA A 217 -18.82 11.62 -8.86
N SER A 218 -17.53 11.70 -9.17
CA SER A 218 -16.94 12.88 -9.79
C SER A 218 -17.49 13.11 -11.19
N GLN A 219 -17.35 12.12 -12.07
CA GLN A 219 -17.69 12.24 -13.49
C GLN A 219 -19.17 12.52 -13.75
N LEU A 220 -20.08 11.96 -12.95
CA LEU A 220 -21.52 12.18 -13.08
C LEU A 220 -21.97 13.58 -12.66
N THR A 221 -21.16 14.30 -11.89
CA THR A 221 -21.62 15.54 -11.23
C THR A 221 -20.83 16.78 -11.61
N ARG A 222 -19.68 16.66 -12.27
CA ARG A 222 -18.96 17.79 -12.89
C ARG A 222 -17.97 17.32 -13.98
N PRO A 223 -17.61 18.20 -14.92
CA PRO A 223 -16.55 17.95 -15.90
C PRO A 223 -15.16 18.31 -15.34
N VAL A 224 -14.79 17.72 -14.20
CA VAL A 224 -13.43 17.89 -13.64
C VAL A 224 -12.69 16.57 -13.82
N MET A 225 -11.40 16.63 -14.15
CA MET A 225 -10.62 15.41 -14.29
C MET A 225 -10.46 14.74 -12.93
N SER A 226 -10.97 13.50 -12.87
CA SER A 226 -10.81 12.66 -11.70
C SER A 226 -9.56 11.80 -11.87
N ILE A 227 -8.59 11.95 -10.98
CA ILE A 227 -7.35 11.17 -10.96
C ILE A 227 -6.87 10.91 -9.52
N GLY A 228 -6.22 9.78 -9.33
CA GLY A 228 -5.53 9.42 -8.11
C GLY A 228 -6.21 8.32 -7.32
N ALA A 229 -5.40 7.62 -6.52
CA ALA A 229 -5.84 6.58 -5.60
C ALA A 229 -6.72 7.12 -4.46
N SER A 230 -6.83 8.43 -4.31
CA SER A 230 -7.40 9.09 -3.14
C SER A 230 -8.90 8.79 -2.95
N GLY A 231 -9.67 8.62 -4.02
CA GLY A 231 -11.06 8.15 -3.94
C GLY A 231 -11.17 6.76 -3.32
N ALA A 232 -10.33 5.82 -3.78
CA ALA A 232 -10.26 4.47 -3.21
C ALA A 232 -9.82 4.49 -1.74
N ILE A 233 -8.80 5.30 -1.40
CA ILE A 233 -8.29 5.47 -0.03
C ILE A 233 -9.36 6.08 0.89
N MET A 234 -10.12 7.07 0.42
CA MET A 234 -11.25 7.63 1.17
C MET A 234 -12.33 6.59 1.42
N GLY A 235 -12.55 5.67 0.48
CA GLY A 235 -13.38 4.49 0.71
C GLY A 235 -12.82 3.55 1.77
N LEU A 236 -11.51 3.27 1.79
CA LEU A 236 -10.91 2.51 2.88
C LEU A 236 -11.09 3.19 4.24
N ILE A 237 -11.01 4.53 4.28
CA ILE A 237 -11.28 5.32 5.48
C ILE A 237 -12.74 5.15 5.92
N GLY A 238 -13.71 5.26 5.01
CA GLY A 238 -15.13 5.05 5.31
C GLY A 238 -15.42 3.62 5.80
N LEU A 239 -14.80 2.63 5.15
CA LEU A 239 -14.87 1.21 5.51
C LEU A 239 -14.36 0.97 6.94
N LEU A 240 -13.18 1.50 7.26
CA LEU A 240 -12.58 1.35 8.59
C LEU A 240 -13.31 2.16 9.65
N LEU A 241 -13.90 3.32 9.30
CA LEU A 241 -14.63 4.16 10.24
C LEU A 241 -15.91 3.45 10.70
N VAL A 242 -16.72 2.94 9.76
CA VAL A 242 -17.94 2.19 10.09
C VAL A 242 -17.60 0.92 10.86
N HIS A 243 -16.54 0.22 10.49
CA HIS A 243 -16.05 -0.94 11.24
C HIS A 243 -15.65 -0.57 12.68
N GLY A 244 -14.86 0.51 12.85
CA GLY A 244 -14.42 1.02 14.14
C GLY A 244 -15.58 1.52 15.02
N LEU A 245 -16.61 2.13 14.43
CA LEU A 245 -17.82 2.55 15.15
C LEU A 245 -18.61 1.39 15.73
N ARG A 246 -18.58 0.20 15.09
CA ARG A 246 -19.20 -1.03 15.60
C ARG A 246 -18.35 -1.70 16.70
N ASN A 247 -17.04 -1.46 16.70
CA ASN A 247 -16.10 -2.04 17.65
C ASN A 247 -15.89 -1.11 18.86
N ARG A 248 -16.55 -1.38 19.99
CA ARG A 248 -16.48 -0.55 21.21
C ARG A 248 -15.16 -0.66 22.00
N SER A 249 -14.20 -1.46 21.54
CA SER A 249 -12.90 -1.59 22.20
C SER A 249 -12.10 -0.27 22.20
N GLN A 250 -11.12 -0.15 23.10
CA GLN A 250 -10.20 0.99 23.13
C GLN A 250 -9.45 1.16 21.79
N LEU A 251 -9.11 0.05 21.13
CA LEU A 251 -8.51 0.06 19.79
C LEU A 251 -9.46 0.66 18.75
N GLY A 252 -10.75 0.29 18.78
CA GLY A 252 -11.78 0.86 17.92
C GLY A 252 -11.94 2.38 18.12
N GLN A 253 -11.89 2.86 19.36
CA GLN A 253 -11.96 4.29 19.67
C GLN A 253 -10.72 5.06 19.17
N ALA A 254 -9.52 4.51 19.36
CA ALA A 254 -8.29 5.11 18.84
C ALA A 254 -8.28 5.19 17.31
N MET A 255 -8.72 4.12 16.64
CA MET A 255 -8.90 4.08 15.18
C MET A 255 -9.90 5.14 14.72
N LYS A 256 -11.06 5.25 15.37
CA LYS A 256 -12.07 6.28 15.06
C LYS A 256 -11.48 7.69 15.09
N SER A 257 -10.75 8.03 16.17
CA SER A 257 -10.14 9.36 16.33
C SER A 257 -9.10 9.66 15.24
N LEU A 258 -8.26 8.67 14.89
CA LEU A 258 -7.33 8.77 13.77
C LEU A 258 -8.05 9.01 12.44
N LEU A 259 -9.08 8.21 12.13
CA LEU A 259 -9.79 8.27 10.85
C LEU A 259 -10.55 9.59 10.69
N ILE A 260 -11.19 10.10 11.75
CA ILE A 260 -11.84 11.42 11.73
C ILE A 260 -10.82 12.52 11.43
N ARG A 261 -9.63 12.49 12.04
CA ARG A 261 -8.57 13.46 11.72
C ARG A 261 -8.12 13.36 10.27
N LEU A 262 -7.96 12.15 9.74
CA LEU A 262 -7.62 11.95 8.32
C LEU A 262 -8.70 12.51 7.39
N ILE A 263 -9.98 12.32 7.70
CA ILE A 263 -11.09 12.91 6.93
C ILE A 263 -10.99 14.44 6.93
N LEU A 264 -10.78 15.05 8.11
CA LEU A 264 -10.64 16.50 8.22
C LEU A 264 -9.46 17.03 7.41
N TYR A 265 -8.30 16.39 7.51
CA TYR A 265 -7.13 16.76 6.71
C TYR A 265 -7.39 16.61 5.21
N THR A 266 -8.01 15.51 4.78
CA THR A 266 -8.33 15.31 3.36
C THR A 266 -9.30 16.38 2.85
N VAL A 267 -10.33 16.75 3.63
CA VAL A 267 -11.25 17.84 3.25
C VAL A 267 -10.50 19.16 3.12
N VAL A 268 -9.69 19.54 4.11
CA VAL A 268 -8.91 20.79 4.08
C VAL A 268 -7.95 20.82 2.90
N LEU A 269 -7.16 19.75 2.70
CA LEU A 269 -6.22 19.66 1.58
C LEU A 269 -6.93 19.67 0.24
N SER A 270 -8.13 19.08 0.14
CA SER A 270 -8.91 19.10 -1.10
C SER A 270 -9.40 20.49 -1.45
N LEU A 271 -9.76 21.30 -0.46
CA LEU A 271 -10.13 22.70 -0.68
C LEU A 271 -8.91 23.55 -1.05
N VAL A 272 -7.77 23.35 -0.38
CA VAL A 272 -6.54 24.13 -0.62
C VAL A 272 -5.91 23.83 -1.98
N PHE A 273 -5.85 22.55 -2.37
CA PHE A 273 -5.17 22.10 -3.59
C PHE A 273 -6.16 21.79 -4.73
N SER A 274 -7.43 22.17 -4.61
CA SER A 274 -8.49 21.88 -5.58
C SER A 274 -8.58 20.39 -5.97
N ILE A 275 -8.39 19.50 -5.00
CA ILE A 275 -8.53 18.06 -5.20
C ILE A 275 -10.02 17.71 -5.29
N ASP A 276 -10.32 16.67 -6.07
CA ASP A 276 -11.67 16.19 -6.35
C ASP A 276 -12.40 15.66 -5.09
N HIS A 277 -13.05 16.57 -4.37
CA HIS A 277 -13.85 16.27 -3.18
C HIS A 277 -15.04 15.34 -3.46
N ARG A 278 -15.50 15.25 -4.72
CA ARG A 278 -16.63 14.41 -5.11
C ARG A 278 -16.21 12.97 -5.26
N ALA A 279 -15.02 12.74 -5.85
CA ALA A 279 -14.39 11.43 -5.82
C ALA A 279 -14.14 10.93 -4.39
N HIS A 280 -13.71 11.82 -3.49
CA HIS A 280 -13.54 11.48 -2.08
C HIS A 280 -14.85 11.10 -1.40
N ALA A 281 -15.91 11.88 -1.62
CA ALA A 281 -17.23 11.58 -1.07
C ALA A 281 -17.79 10.25 -1.60
N GLY A 282 -17.74 10.04 -2.92
CA GLY A 282 -18.22 8.81 -3.56
C GLY A 282 -17.47 7.57 -3.07
N GLY A 283 -16.15 7.65 -2.96
CA GLY A 283 -15.33 6.60 -2.39
C GLY A 283 -15.69 6.33 -0.92
N PHE A 284 -15.73 7.38 -0.09
CA PHE A 284 -16.06 7.29 1.34
C PHE A 284 -17.39 6.60 1.59
N PHE A 285 -18.45 7.03 0.90
CA PHE A 285 -19.78 6.44 1.07
C PHE A 285 -19.85 5.00 0.56
N CYS A 286 -19.17 4.68 -0.53
CA CYS A 286 -19.05 3.29 -1.01
C CYS A 286 -18.40 2.40 0.05
N GLY A 287 -17.24 2.81 0.60
CA GLY A 287 -16.57 2.05 1.64
C GLY A 287 -17.38 1.92 2.93
N ALA A 288 -18.02 3.01 3.37
CA ALA A 288 -18.92 2.99 4.53
C ALA A 288 -20.09 2.03 4.33
N PHE A 289 -20.69 2.03 3.14
CA PHE A 289 -21.74 1.08 2.76
C PHE A 289 -21.22 -0.35 2.75
N LEU A 290 -20.07 -0.60 2.11
CA LEU A 290 -19.45 -1.93 2.08
C LEU A 290 -19.17 -2.47 3.49
N ALA A 291 -18.72 -1.63 4.44
CA ALA A 291 -18.54 -2.04 5.83
C ALA A 291 -19.87 -2.36 6.54
N TYR A 292 -20.97 -1.76 6.10
CA TYR A 292 -22.29 -2.07 6.64
C TYR A 292 -22.74 -3.49 6.24
N VAL A 293 -22.61 -3.83 4.95
CA VAL A 293 -23.07 -5.12 4.36
C VAL A 293 -22.06 -6.25 4.49
N LEU A 294 -20.75 -5.97 4.49
CA LEU A 294 -19.71 -6.99 4.56
C LEU A 294 -19.20 -7.13 6.00
N PRO A 295 -19.40 -8.29 6.67
CA PRO A 295 -18.84 -8.52 7.99
C PRO A 295 -17.31 -8.61 7.91
N GLY A 296 -16.61 -7.97 8.84
CA GLY A 296 -15.16 -8.20 9.02
C GLY A 296 -14.89 -9.63 9.50
N GLY A 297 -13.65 -10.10 9.32
CA GLY A 297 -13.21 -11.43 9.79
C GLY A 297 -13.06 -12.47 8.69
N GLU A 298 -12.99 -13.75 9.09
CA GLU A 298 -12.86 -14.88 8.17
C GLU A 298 -14.17 -15.15 7.43
N ILE A 299 -14.05 -15.45 6.13
CA ILE A 299 -15.17 -15.87 5.30
C ILE A 299 -15.13 -17.40 5.23
N PRO A 300 -16.29 -18.09 5.29
CA PRO A 300 -16.35 -19.52 4.99
C PRO A 300 -15.66 -19.85 3.67
N ARG A 301 -14.91 -20.95 3.62
CA ARG A 301 -14.19 -21.38 2.39
C ARG A 301 -15.13 -21.51 1.18
N SER A 302 -16.36 -21.91 1.41
CA SER A 302 -17.42 -22.02 0.40
C SER A 302 -17.79 -20.70 -0.26
N SER A 303 -17.51 -19.55 0.37
CA SER A 303 -17.76 -18.23 -0.21
C SER A 303 -16.46 -17.49 -0.56
N ALA A 304 -15.31 -17.95 -0.06
CA ALA A 304 -14.01 -17.33 -0.33
C ALA A 304 -13.60 -17.37 -1.81
N TRP A 305 -14.01 -18.42 -2.55
CA TRP A 305 -13.70 -18.54 -3.97
C TRP A 305 -14.36 -17.44 -4.81
N ILE A 306 -15.56 -16.97 -4.45
CA ILE A 306 -16.27 -15.89 -5.14
C ILE A 306 -15.43 -14.61 -5.11
N TRP A 307 -14.81 -14.29 -3.96
CA TRP A 307 -13.93 -13.14 -3.83
C TRP A 307 -12.62 -13.28 -4.60
N ASN A 308 -12.12 -14.52 -4.77
CA ASN A 308 -10.98 -14.76 -5.66
C ASN A 308 -11.37 -14.52 -7.12
N VAL A 309 -12.55 -14.96 -7.55
CA VAL A 309 -13.08 -14.68 -8.89
C VAL A 309 -13.22 -13.17 -9.09
N PHE A 310 -13.86 -12.44 -8.17
CA PHE A 310 -13.95 -10.99 -8.26
C PHE A 310 -12.59 -10.30 -8.25
N SER A 311 -11.61 -10.86 -7.53
CA SER A 311 -10.24 -10.32 -7.56
C SER A 311 -9.59 -10.46 -8.93
N VAL A 312 -9.71 -11.65 -9.54
CA VAL A 312 -9.19 -11.91 -10.90
C VAL A 312 -9.91 -11.03 -11.92
N LEU A 313 -11.23 -10.94 -11.85
CA LEU A 313 -12.02 -10.05 -12.72
C LEU A 313 -11.63 -8.59 -12.53
N GLY A 314 -11.35 -8.15 -11.30
CA GLY A 314 -10.86 -6.81 -11.02
C GLY A 314 -9.47 -6.55 -11.63
N VAL A 315 -8.56 -7.52 -11.58
CA VAL A 315 -7.25 -7.41 -12.26
C VAL A 315 -7.43 -7.36 -13.77
N LEU A 316 -8.25 -8.25 -14.35
CA LEU A 316 -8.55 -8.23 -15.78
C LEU A 316 -9.19 -6.92 -16.22
N LEU A 317 -10.11 -6.36 -15.41
CA LEU A 317 -10.73 -5.06 -15.66
C LEU A 317 -9.67 -3.96 -15.74
N VAL A 318 -8.71 -3.93 -14.81
CA VAL A 318 -7.60 -2.96 -14.83
C VAL A 318 -6.72 -3.15 -16.07
N LEU A 319 -6.36 -4.40 -16.41
CA LEU A 319 -5.54 -4.69 -17.58
C LEU A 319 -6.23 -4.31 -18.89
N VAL A 320 -7.52 -4.64 -19.03
CA VAL A 320 -8.34 -4.25 -20.19
C VAL A 320 -8.45 -2.73 -20.26
N ALA A 321 -8.73 -2.07 -19.14
CA ALA A 321 -8.85 -0.62 -19.10
C ALA A 321 -7.56 0.09 -19.54
N PHE A 322 -6.39 -0.38 -19.08
CA PHE A 322 -5.09 0.12 -19.56
C PHE A 322 -4.78 -0.28 -21.01
N GLY A 323 -5.24 -1.45 -21.47
CA GLY A 323 -5.12 -1.85 -22.88
C GLY A 323 -5.96 -0.99 -23.83
N MET A 324 -7.05 -0.39 -23.32
CA MET A 324 -7.90 0.56 -24.06
C MET A 324 -7.38 2.00 -24.02
N VAL A 325 -6.37 2.31 -23.21
CA VAL A 325 -5.65 3.58 -23.30
C VAL A 325 -4.91 3.58 -24.63
N GLY A 326 -5.49 4.26 -25.62
CA GLY A 326 -5.02 4.26 -27.00
C GLY A 326 -3.53 4.56 -27.11
N GLY A 327 -2.79 3.62 -27.71
CA GLY A 327 -1.46 3.90 -28.25
C GLY A 327 -0.31 3.92 -27.25
N LEU A 328 -0.27 3.09 -26.20
CA LEU A 328 0.95 2.89 -25.38
C LEU A 328 2.21 2.59 -26.24
N GLY A 329 2.04 1.95 -27.41
CA GLY A 329 3.11 1.71 -28.40
C GLY A 329 3.58 2.94 -29.18
N LYS A 330 2.95 4.12 -29.03
CA LYS A 330 3.47 5.40 -29.56
C LYS A 330 4.33 6.16 -28.54
N PHE A 331 4.45 5.65 -27.31
CA PHE A 331 5.22 6.29 -26.22
C PHE A 331 6.62 5.69 -26.02
N PHE A 332 6.84 4.48 -26.56
CA PHE A 332 8.12 3.78 -26.62
C PHE A 332 8.68 3.85 -28.03
#